data_AF-A0A382FBJ5-F1
#
_entry.id   AF-A0A382FBJ5-F1
#
_cell.length_a   1.000
_cell.length_b   1.000
_cell.length_c   1.000
_cell.angle_alpha   90.00
_cell.angle_beta   90.00
_cell.angle_gamma   90.00
#
_symmetry.space_group_name_H-M   'P 1'
#
loop_
_entity.id
_entity.type
_entity.pdbx_description
1 polymer ?
#
loop_
_entity_poly.entity_id
_entity_poly.type
_entity_poly.pdbx_seq_one_letter_code
_entity_poly.pdbx_strand_id
1 'polypeptide(L)'
;LFQIWFSKQNDPDEANAFLNKLKYFSLSTSTIIALFLFMLYQKEEDIPTEIIKMNPDSSGIILSESIQLFQKLLKVHRIPFTPKIELQAELAIRMLLTVLADVQLLTVFLVLQLQKLESMMSLSKDEQEATSWTALHIYAPLAGRLGIFWIKSELEDRAFRYLEYENYQNLKKKIARKRSERSDSVERISNNIQKMLNQAGISHEVQGRYKRFYSIFQKLDRVDNDFERIKDLIAFRVLVKNVDECYAALSFIHENWTPVKNRFKDYISNPKPNGYQSLHTTVMGINDERSSEPRPIEIQIRTHEMHHMAEYGVAAHWLYKEKRNKYDEKKADQIKESLLEKINSDGEGKLSPVVNLYSDKIYVITPAREIIELPQSASPLDFAYAIHTEVGNRTIAAKANGIITSLDSSLYSGDEVEILTSSRQEPRKEWLEFVKTRHARNKIKHALHEKNREIRKKEGMEMLEREFRAHSLNLNRLIRDGRMEKESRLKKNQEFEHILFCIGEGSIHSEEIRRWFADDISTEQTSFNQV
;
A
#
# COMPACT_ATOMS: atom_id res chain seq x y z
N LEU A 1 18.01 6.43 27.57
CA LEU A 1 17.05 6.85 26.52
C LEU A 1 15.74 7.38 27.10
N PHE A 2 14.91 6.55 27.74
CA PHE A 2 13.62 6.99 28.31
C PHE A 2 13.74 8.24 29.20
N GLN A 3 14.66 8.24 30.18
CA GLN A 3 14.86 9.39 31.07
C GLN A 3 15.25 10.67 30.31
N ILE A 4 16.11 10.55 29.28
CA ILE A 4 16.53 11.68 28.42
C ILE A 4 15.35 12.22 27.63
N TRP A 5 14.50 11.35 27.10
CA TRP A 5 13.30 11.75 26.37
C TRP A 5 12.27 12.40 27.30
N PHE A 6 12.01 11.79 28.47
CA PHE A 6 11.03 12.26 29.43
C PHE A 6 11.43 13.63 30.02
N SER A 7 12.72 13.86 30.29
CA SER A 7 13.21 15.16 30.77
C SER A 7 13.09 16.29 29.74
N LYS A 8 12.92 15.96 28.45
CA LYS A 8 12.71 16.92 27.36
C LYS A 8 11.24 17.21 27.07
N GLN A 9 10.30 16.51 27.72
CA GLN A 9 8.87 16.76 27.53
C GLN A 9 8.43 17.96 28.35
N ASN A 10 7.75 18.91 27.70
CA ASN A 10 7.21 20.10 28.37
C ASN A 10 5.95 19.78 29.18
N ASP A 11 5.22 18.73 28.80
CA ASP A 11 3.98 18.30 29.45
C ASP A 11 4.07 16.81 29.87
N PRO A 12 4.14 16.51 31.17
CA PRO A 12 4.15 15.13 31.69
C PRO A 12 2.88 14.34 31.36
N ASP A 13 1.73 15.00 31.23
CA ASP A 13 0.45 14.34 30.96
C ASP A 13 0.36 13.88 29.51
N GLU A 14 0.83 14.69 28.56
CA GLU A 14 0.98 14.28 27.16
C GLU A 14 1.96 13.11 27.02
N ALA A 15 3.09 13.16 27.73
CA ALA A 15 4.07 12.08 27.76
C ALA A 15 3.45 10.77 28.32
N ASN A 16 2.71 10.85 29.42
CA ASN A 16 2.01 9.72 30.00
C ASN A 16 0.91 9.17 29.09
N ALA A 17 0.15 10.05 28.42
CA ALA A 17 -0.86 9.66 27.46
C ALA A 17 -0.27 8.89 26.27
N PHE A 18 0.89 9.32 25.77
CA PHE A 18 1.66 8.61 24.75
C PHE A 18 2.10 7.23 25.24
N LEU A 19 2.71 7.14 26.42
CA LEU A 19 3.14 5.85 26.98
C LEU A 19 1.97 4.89 27.21
N ASN A 20 0.82 5.41 27.64
CA ASN A 20 -0.39 4.60 27.83
C ASN A 20 -0.89 4.01 26.52
N LYS A 21 -0.77 4.72 25.39
CA LYS A 21 -1.08 4.16 24.06
C LYS A 21 -0.16 3.00 23.70
N LEU A 22 1.12 3.07 24.09
CA LEU A 22 2.10 2.02 23.80
C LEU A 22 1.92 0.77 24.69
N LYS A 23 1.43 0.92 25.93
CA LYS A 23 1.20 -0.21 26.87
C LYS A 23 0.26 -1.27 26.33
N TYR A 24 -0.61 -0.92 25.38
CA TYR A 24 -1.51 -1.85 24.73
C TYR A 24 -0.81 -2.79 23.74
N PHE A 25 0.46 -2.53 23.43
CA PHE A 25 1.27 -3.31 22.52
C PHE A 25 2.43 -3.96 23.26
N SER A 26 2.74 -5.22 22.97
CA SER A 26 4.01 -5.82 23.40
C SER A 26 5.07 -5.55 22.36
N LEU A 27 5.74 -4.43 22.56
CA LEU A 27 6.87 -4.02 21.75
C LEU A 27 8.11 -4.74 22.27
N SER A 28 8.92 -5.25 21.35
CA SER A 28 10.24 -5.77 21.64
C SER A 28 11.14 -4.67 22.19
N THR A 29 12.19 -5.06 22.92
CA THR A 29 13.20 -4.11 23.39
C THR A 29 13.81 -3.32 22.24
N SER A 30 14.08 -3.97 21.10
CA SER A 30 14.64 -3.32 19.90
C SER A 30 13.70 -2.25 19.35
N THR A 31 12.40 -2.53 19.26
CA THR A 31 11.39 -1.56 18.79
C THR A 31 11.24 -0.38 19.74
N ILE A 32 11.28 -0.61 21.06
CA ILE A 32 11.21 0.46 22.07
C ILE A 32 12.43 1.38 21.99
N ILE A 33 13.64 0.80 21.86
CA ILE A 33 14.87 1.58 21.69
C ILE A 33 14.79 2.40 20.41
N ALA A 34 14.42 1.79 19.29
CA ALA A 34 14.25 2.48 18.00
C ALA A 34 13.28 3.67 18.08
N LEU A 35 12.16 3.49 18.79
CA LEU A 35 11.19 4.56 19.04
C LEU A 35 11.81 5.73 19.81
N PHE A 36 12.50 5.47 20.91
CA PHE A 36 13.11 6.56 21.69
C PHE A 36 14.27 7.24 20.95
N LEU A 37 15.05 6.49 20.17
CA LEU A 37 16.04 7.08 19.27
C LEU A 37 15.36 8.02 18.26
N PHE A 38 14.26 7.56 17.64
CA PHE A 38 13.46 8.37 16.71
C PHE A 38 12.92 9.66 17.34
N MET A 39 12.46 9.61 18.59
CA MET A 39 11.94 10.79 19.28
C MET A 39 13.04 11.75 19.74
N LEU A 40 14.28 11.29 19.84
CA LEU A 40 15.41 12.08 20.35
C LEU A 40 16.30 12.65 19.25
N TYR A 41 16.44 11.94 18.13
CA TYR A 41 17.43 12.21 17.09
C TYR A 41 16.81 12.19 15.70
N GLN A 42 17.23 13.12 14.86
CA GLN A 42 16.75 13.24 13.48
C GLN A 42 17.67 12.55 12.47
N LYS A 43 18.95 12.34 12.82
CA LYS A 43 19.92 11.57 12.05
C LYS A 43 20.62 10.57 12.96
N GLU A 44 21.13 9.50 12.37
CA GLU A 44 21.94 8.51 13.09
C GLU A 44 23.27 9.09 13.58
N GLU A 45 23.87 9.98 12.80
CA GLU A 45 25.10 10.71 13.15
C GLU A 45 24.94 11.57 14.42
N ASP A 46 23.70 11.95 14.76
CA ASP A 46 23.40 12.76 15.94
C ASP A 46 23.35 11.91 17.23
N ILE A 47 23.40 10.58 17.13
CA ILE A 47 23.34 9.67 18.28
C ILE A 47 24.69 9.72 19.04
N PRO A 48 24.69 10.11 20.33
CA PRO A 48 25.90 10.12 21.15
C PRO A 48 26.61 8.76 21.19
N THR A 49 27.93 8.77 21.07
CA THR A 49 28.73 7.53 21.08
C THR A 49 28.60 6.76 22.38
N GLU A 50 28.29 7.42 23.49
CA GLU A 50 28.02 6.81 24.80
C GLU A 50 26.79 5.92 24.75
N ILE A 51 25.74 6.32 24.02
CA ILE A 51 24.52 5.53 23.84
C ILE A 51 24.80 4.29 22.98
N ILE A 52 25.65 4.43 21.95
CA ILE A 52 26.09 3.32 21.11
C ILE A 52 26.95 2.33 21.91
N LYS A 53 27.76 2.84 22.86
CA LYS A 53 28.60 2.01 23.74
C LYS A 53 27.84 1.35 24.88
N MET A 54 26.70 1.92 25.31
CA MET A 54 25.79 1.33 26.28
C MET A 54 25.02 0.17 25.64
N ASN A 55 25.72 -0.93 25.38
CA ASN A 55 25.12 -2.11 24.79
C ASN A 55 24.20 -2.79 25.82
N PRO A 56 22.90 -2.96 25.54
CA PRO A 56 21.97 -3.61 26.46
C PRO A 56 22.19 -5.13 26.53
N ASP A 57 22.88 -5.71 25.55
CA ASP A 57 23.30 -7.11 25.49
C ASP A 57 24.82 -7.23 25.25
N SER A 58 25.44 -8.25 25.83
CA SER A 58 26.86 -8.56 25.61
C SER A 58 27.19 -8.90 24.15
N SER A 59 26.18 -9.23 23.34
CA SER A 59 26.27 -9.57 21.92
C SER A 59 26.11 -8.38 20.95
N GLY A 60 25.56 -7.24 21.37
CA GLY A 60 25.30 -6.07 20.52
C GLY A 60 24.23 -6.23 19.43
N ILE A 61 23.49 -7.34 19.44
CA ILE A 61 22.49 -7.66 18.42
C ILE A 61 21.30 -6.73 18.57
N ILE A 62 20.81 -6.52 19.80
CA ILE A 62 19.64 -5.68 20.08
C ILE A 62 19.87 -4.25 19.59
N LEU A 63 21.05 -3.69 19.83
CA LEU A 63 21.37 -2.34 19.38
C LEU A 63 21.42 -2.25 17.86
N SER A 64 22.06 -3.22 17.20
CA SER A 64 22.13 -3.24 15.72
C SER A 64 20.74 -3.31 15.07
N GLU A 65 19.85 -4.15 15.60
CA GLU A 65 18.46 -4.26 15.16
C GLU A 65 17.69 -2.95 15.44
N SER A 66 17.89 -2.35 16.62
CA SER A 66 17.27 -1.07 16.99
C SER A 66 17.64 0.06 16.03
N ILE A 67 18.92 0.13 15.62
CA ILE A 67 19.40 1.13 14.66
C ILE A 67 18.75 0.92 13.30
N GLN A 68 18.64 -0.32 12.81
CA GLN A 68 17.95 -0.63 11.55
C GLN A 68 16.46 -0.23 11.59
N LEU A 69 15.76 -0.52 12.69
CA LEU A 69 14.36 -0.12 12.89
C LEU A 69 14.23 1.41 12.97
N PHE A 70 15.16 2.09 13.63
CA PHE A 70 15.22 3.56 13.70
C PHE A 70 15.44 4.18 12.32
N GLN A 71 16.37 3.65 11.51
CA GLN A 71 16.60 4.11 10.14
C GLN A 71 15.33 3.96 9.27
N LYS A 72 14.62 2.83 9.39
CA LYS A 72 13.33 2.62 8.71
C LYS A 72 12.28 3.66 9.12
N LEU A 73 12.16 3.97 10.43
CA LEU A 73 11.26 5.02 10.92
C LEU A 73 11.63 6.41 10.38
N LEU A 74 12.90 6.78 10.39
CA LEU A 74 13.37 8.04 9.81
C LEU A 74 13.05 8.13 8.33
N LYS A 75 13.28 7.04 7.58
CA LYS A 75 13.00 6.97 6.14
C LYS A 75 11.54 7.28 5.85
N VAL A 76 10.60 6.61 6.54
CA VAL A 76 9.16 6.84 6.31
C VAL A 76 8.66 8.18 6.84
N HIS A 77 9.23 8.69 7.93
CA HIS A 77 8.79 9.96 8.53
C HIS A 77 9.16 11.17 7.67
N ARG A 78 10.29 11.09 6.96
CA ARG A 78 10.76 12.15 6.07
C ARG A 78 10.00 12.23 4.75
N ILE A 79 9.08 11.32 4.48
CA ILE A 79 8.28 11.32 3.25
C ILE A 79 6.99 12.09 3.53
N PRO A 80 6.88 13.37 3.13
CA PRO A 80 5.63 14.10 3.24
C PRO A 80 4.64 13.54 2.22
N PHE A 81 3.76 12.66 2.68
CA PHE A 81 2.61 12.25 1.89
C PHE A 81 1.66 13.44 1.79
N THR A 82 1.47 13.93 0.57
CA THR A 82 0.34 14.79 0.20
C THR A 82 -0.38 14.24 -1.03
N PRO A 83 -0.74 12.94 -1.07
CA PRO A 83 -1.50 12.47 -2.22
C PRO A 83 -2.81 13.24 -2.22
N LYS A 84 -3.15 13.90 -3.31
CA LYS A 84 -4.52 14.42 -3.51
C LYS A 84 -5.35 13.43 -4.33
N ILE A 85 -4.80 12.25 -4.58
CA ILE A 85 -5.34 11.22 -5.47
C ILE A 85 -5.32 9.87 -4.71
N GLU A 86 -6.44 9.16 -4.72
CA GLU A 86 -6.62 7.88 -4.00
C GLU A 86 -5.59 6.82 -4.41
N LEU A 87 -5.23 6.76 -5.70
CA LEU A 87 -4.21 5.83 -6.20
C LEU A 87 -2.86 6.03 -5.49
N GLN A 88 -2.45 7.29 -5.30
CA GLN A 88 -1.20 7.62 -4.64
C GLN A 88 -1.25 7.31 -3.14
N ALA A 89 -2.42 7.44 -2.50
CA ALA A 89 -2.62 6.98 -1.12
C ALA A 89 -2.50 5.45 -0.99
N GLU A 90 -3.07 4.69 -1.93
CA GLU A 90 -2.93 3.23 -1.94
C GLU A 90 -1.47 2.80 -2.11
N LEU A 91 -0.73 3.44 -3.03
CA LEU A 91 0.70 3.20 -3.21
C LEU A 91 1.51 3.57 -1.96
N ALA A 92 1.14 4.66 -1.27
CA ALA A 92 1.77 5.04 0.00
C ALA A 92 1.56 3.98 1.08
N ILE A 93 0.36 3.41 1.20
CA ILE A 93 0.08 2.32 2.15
C ILE A 93 0.95 1.10 1.84
N ARG A 94 1.04 0.70 0.56
CA ARG A 94 1.86 -0.45 0.15
C ARG A 94 3.35 -0.20 0.39
N MET A 95 3.83 1.01 0.11
CA MET A 95 5.19 1.41 0.42
C MET A 95 5.48 1.34 1.92
N LEU A 96 4.61 1.90 2.77
CA LEU A 96 4.78 1.86 4.23
C LEU A 96 4.85 0.42 4.77
N LEU A 97 3.97 -0.46 4.27
CA LEU A 97 4.00 -1.88 4.60
C LEU A 97 5.33 -2.54 4.20
N THR A 98 5.87 -2.18 3.03
CA THR A 98 7.10 -2.76 2.48
C THR A 98 8.37 -2.23 3.17
N VAL A 99 8.43 -0.93 3.46
CA VAL A 99 9.62 -0.31 4.08
C VAL A 99 9.74 -0.70 5.55
N LEU A 100 8.63 -0.67 6.29
CA LEU A 100 8.66 -1.02 7.71
C LEU A 100 8.77 -2.53 7.89
N ALA A 101 8.00 -3.31 7.12
CA ALA A 101 8.00 -4.78 7.10
C ALA A 101 7.92 -5.46 8.48
N ASP A 102 7.48 -4.73 9.51
CA ASP A 102 7.39 -5.17 10.89
C ASP A 102 6.12 -4.60 11.52
N VAL A 103 5.29 -5.47 12.11
CA VAL A 103 3.98 -5.08 12.67
C VAL A 103 4.12 -4.20 13.92
N GLN A 104 5.13 -4.44 14.76
CA GLN A 104 5.39 -3.63 15.95
C GLN A 104 5.86 -2.23 15.53
N LEU A 105 6.74 -2.14 14.54
CA LEU A 105 7.23 -0.88 14.00
C LEU A 105 6.12 -0.09 13.30
N LEU A 106 5.26 -0.76 12.51
CA LEU A 106 4.07 -0.17 11.90
C LEU A 106 3.11 0.39 12.96
N THR A 107 2.91 -0.35 14.05
CA THR A 107 2.06 0.07 15.16
C THR A 107 2.62 1.33 15.84
N VAL A 108 3.92 1.33 16.14
CA VAL A 108 4.62 2.49 16.70
C VAL A 108 4.51 3.69 15.76
N PHE A 109 4.73 3.49 14.46
CA PHE A 109 4.58 4.53 13.45
C PHE A 109 3.16 5.14 13.48
N LEU A 110 2.12 4.31 13.53
CA LEU A 110 0.74 4.79 13.60
C LEU A 110 0.43 5.58 14.89
N VAL A 111 1.00 5.18 16.04
CA VAL A 111 0.88 5.94 17.29
C VAL A 111 1.55 7.30 17.17
N LEU A 112 2.73 7.38 16.56
CA LEU A 112 3.40 8.65 16.28
C LEU A 112 2.58 9.55 15.35
N GLN A 113 1.93 9.00 14.32
CA GLN A 113 1.04 9.78 13.45
C GLN A 113 -0.19 10.29 14.18
N LEU A 114 -0.77 9.48 15.09
CA LEU A 114 -1.88 9.91 15.93
C LEU A 114 -1.46 11.05 16.87
N GLN A 115 -0.27 10.97 17.46
CA GLN A 115 0.28 12.04 18.30
C GLN A 115 0.50 13.33 17.49
N LYS A 116 1.02 13.24 16.26
CA LYS A 116 1.14 14.41 15.38
C LYS A 116 -0.22 15.08 15.14
N LEU A 117 -1.27 14.29 14.96
CA LEU A 117 -2.63 14.78 14.76
C LEU A 117 -3.27 15.36 16.05
N GLU A 118 -2.74 15.03 17.22
CA GLU A 118 -3.10 15.66 18.50
C GLU A 118 -2.47 17.04 18.66
N SER A 119 -1.24 17.21 18.19
CA SER A 119 -0.42 18.42 18.36
C SER A 119 -0.43 19.34 17.13
N MET A 120 -1.61 19.52 16.50
CA MET A 120 -1.75 20.25 15.22
C MET A 120 -1.75 21.79 15.35
N MET A 121 -1.88 22.32 16.57
CA MET A 121 -2.12 23.76 16.81
C MET A 121 -0.98 24.67 16.36
N SER A 122 0.25 24.15 16.27
CA SER A 122 1.43 24.89 15.82
C SER A 122 1.61 24.92 14.30
N LEU A 123 0.84 24.11 13.56
CA LEU A 123 0.96 23.99 12.11
C LEU A 123 0.14 25.06 11.38
N SER A 124 0.58 25.47 10.19
CA SER A 124 -0.23 26.30 9.29
C SER A 124 -1.50 25.59 8.83
N LYS A 125 -2.51 26.33 8.36
CA LYS A 125 -3.78 25.73 7.92
C LYS A 125 -3.58 24.69 6.81
N ASP A 126 -2.70 24.98 5.84
CA ASP A 126 -2.40 24.08 4.74
C ASP A 126 -1.71 22.79 5.23
N GLU A 127 -0.81 22.89 6.21
CA GLU A 127 -0.17 21.73 6.83
C GLU A 127 -1.15 20.91 7.67
N GLN A 128 -2.11 21.57 8.35
CA GLN A 128 -3.16 20.90 9.09
C GLN A 128 -4.08 20.11 8.16
N GLU A 129 -4.46 20.70 7.03
CA GLU A 129 -5.28 20.04 6.02
C GLU A 129 -4.53 18.84 5.41
N ALA A 130 -3.29 19.04 4.98
CA ALA A 130 -2.46 17.98 4.42
C ALA A 130 -2.23 16.82 5.40
N THR A 131 -1.91 17.12 6.67
CA THR A 131 -1.70 16.10 7.70
C THR A 131 -2.98 15.35 8.01
N SER A 132 -4.12 16.04 8.07
CA SER A 132 -5.43 15.42 8.30
C SER A 132 -5.85 14.54 7.12
N TRP A 133 -5.62 15.00 5.89
CA TRP A 133 -5.89 14.23 4.67
C TRP A 133 -5.10 12.92 4.69
N THR A 134 -3.80 13.00 4.96
CA THR A 134 -2.92 11.83 5.03
C THR A 134 -3.33 10.88 6.16
N ALA A 135 -3.71 11.42 7.32
CA ALA A 135 -4.23 10.61 8.42
C ALA A 135 -5.50 9.84 8.01
N LEU A 136 -6.40 10.48 7.28
CA LEU A 136 -7.67 9.88 6.86
C LEU A 136 -7.51 8.84 5.74
N HIS A 137 -6.68 9.13 4.74
CA HIS A 137 -6.61 8.33 3.51
C HIS A 137 -5.44 7.33 3.48
N ILE A 138 -4.44 7.48 4.34
CA ILE A 138 -3.29 6.56 4.42
C ILE A 138 -3.26 5.86 5.77
N TYR A 139 -3.14 6.61 6.87
CA TYR A 139 -2.85 6.01 8.18
C TYR A 139 -4.06 5.28 8.78
N ALA A 140 -5.28 5.83 8.68
CA ALA A 140 -6.48 5.14 9.14
C ALA A 140 -6.77 3.84 8.37
N PRO A 141 -6.69 3.80 7.02
CA PRO A 141 -6.76 2.55 6.26
C PRO A 141 -5.67 1.55 6.63
N LEU A 142 -4.42 2.01 6.81
CA LEU A 142 -3.31 1.17 7.26
C LEU A 142 -3.60 0.54 8.63
N ALA A 143 -4.05 1.33 9.61
CA ALA A 143 -4.47 0.84 10.92
C ALA A 143 -5.61 -0.19 10.81
N GLY A 144 -6.56 0.04 9.90
CA GLY A 144 -7.64 -0.90 9.59
C GLY A 144 -7.16 -2.25 9.04
N ARG A 145 -6.15 -2.24 8.14
CA ARG A 145 -5.51 -3.44 7.60
C ARG A 145 -4.78 -4.25 8.68
N LEU A 146 -4.18 -3.57 9.65
CA LEU A 146 -3.53 -4.19 10.81
C LEU A 146 -4.49 -4.63 11.91
N GLY A 147 -5.78 -4.28 11.78
CA GLY A 147 -6.81 -4.60 12.78
C GLY A 147 -6.78 -3.72 14.03
N ILE A 148 -6.06 -2.60 14.00
CA ILE A 148 -5.91 -1.67 15.15
C ILE A 148 -7.02 -0.62 15.10
N PHE A 149 -8.24 -1.02 15.46
CA PHE A 149 -9.43 -0.20 15.23
C PHE A 149 -9.49 1.06 16.09
N TRP A 150 -8.95 1.04 17.32
CA TRP A 150 -8.98 2.24 18.15
C TRP A 150 -8.12 3.36 17.55
N ILE A 151 -6.92 3.06 17.04
CA ILE A 151 -6.08 4.05 16.34
C ILE A 151 -6.79 4.53 15.09
N LYS A 152 -7.33 3.61 14.27
CA LYS A 152 -8.08 3.95 13.07
C LYS A 152 -9.18 4.97 13.38
N SER A 153 -10.02 4.68 14.36
CA SER A 153 -11.16 5.54 14.72
C SER A 153 -10.74 6.90 15.29
N GLU A 154 -9.63 6.96 16.03
CA GLU A 154 -9.08 8.23 16.50
C GLU A 154 -8.50 9.08 15.36
N LEU A 155 -7.75 8.46 14.44
CA LEU A 155 -7.25 9.14 13.24
C LEU A 155 -8.40 9.68 12.38
N GLU A 156 -9.42 8.86 12.13
CA GLU A 156 -10.60 9.22 11.34
C GLU A 156 -11.33 10.44 11.93
N ASP A 157 -11.71 10.39 13.21
CA ASP A 157 -12.49 11.45 13.83
C ASP A 157 -11.70 12.77 13.96
N ARG A 158 -10.40 12.68 14.26
CA ARG A 158 -9.54 13.86 14.35
C ARG A 158 -9.33 14.49 12.99
N ALA A 159 -9.02 13.70 11.96
CA ALA A 159 -8.88 14.20 10.61
C ALA A 159 -10.18 14.84 10.11
N PHE A 160 -11.32 14.18 10.36
CA PHE A 160 -12.65 14.69 10.01
C PHE A 160 -12.92 16.07 10.62
N ARG A 161 -12.51 16.30 11.87
CA ARG A 161 -12.67 17.61 12.54
C ARG A 161 -11.99 18.76 11.80
N TYR A 162 -10.85 18.50 11.14
CA TYR A 162 -10.08 19.52 10.43
C TYR A 162 -10.51 19.64 8.97
N LEU A 163 -10.69 18.52 8.27
CA LEU A 163 -11.06 18.51 6.85
C LEU A 163 -12.49 18.99 6.62
N GLU A 164 -13.40 18.66 7.54
CA GLU A 164 -14.85 18.84 7.39
C GLU A 164 -15.42 19.59 8.60
N TYR A 165 -14.79 20.70 8.96
CA TYR A 165 -15.07 21.43 10.21
C TYR A 165 -16.57 21.75 10.40
N GLU A 166 -17.23 22.30 9.38
CA GLU A 166 -18.65 22.67 9.48
C GLU A 166 -19.56 21.45 9.68
N ASN A 167 -19.32 20.39 8.92
CA ASN A 167 -20.04 19.12 9.03
C ASN A 167 -19.83 18.49 10.41
N TYR A 168 -18.61 18.50 10.93
CA TYR A 168 -18.29 18.05 12.27
C TYR A 168 -19.06 18.85 13.35
N GLN A 169 -19.04 20.20 13.28
CA GLN A 169 -19.76 21.03 14.25
C GLN A 169 -21.28 20.82 14.19
N ASN A 170 -21.84 20.69 12.99
CA ASN A 170 -23.26 20.42 12.80
C ASN A 170 -23.65 19.06 13.37
N LEU A 171 -22.86 18.02 13.08
CA LEU A 171 -23.06 16.69 13.61
C LEU A 171 -22.95 16.67 15.15
N LYS A 172 -21.95 17.36 15.71
CA LYS A 172 -21.79 17.54 17.16
C LYS A 172 -23.02 18.17 17.81
N LYS A 173 -23.59 19.23 17.22
CA LYS A 173 -24.82 19.85 17.72
C LYS A 173 -26.02 18.90 17.67
N LYS A 174 -26.22 18.17 16.55
CA LYS A 174 -27.30 17.18 16.41
C LYS A 174 -27.17 16.05 17.45
N ILE A 175 -25.95 15.55 17.66
CA ILE A 175 -25.63 14.52 18.67
C ILE A 175 -25.71 15.07 20.11
N ALA A 176 -25.53 16.37 20.36
CA ALA A 176 -25.74 16.94 21.69
C ALA A 176 -27.23 17.05 22.07
N ARG A 177 -28.11 17.42 21.12
CA ARG A 177 -29.53 17.70 21.39
C ARG A 177 -30.31 16.54 22.02
N LYS A 178 -30.14 15.32 21.51
CA LYS A 178 -30.85 14.11 22.01
C LYS A 178 -29.98 13.25 22.96
N ARG A 179 -29.00 13.84 23.67
CA ARG A 179 -28.03 13.08 24.47
C ARG A 179 -28.67 12.37 25.67
N SER A 180 -29.54 13.06 26.41
CA SER A 180 -30.23 12.50 27.59
C SER A 180 -31.11 11.33 27.19
N GLU A 181 -32.02 11.53 26.24
CA GLU A 181 -32.92 10.49 25.70
C GLU A 181 -32.15 9.24 25.22
N ARG A 182 -31.00 9.46 24.58
CA ARG A 182 -30.14 8.36 24.14
C ARG A 182 -29.48 7.61 25.29
N SER A 183 -29.02 8.33 26.32
CA SER A 183 -28.42 7.71 27.51
C SER A 183 -29.42 6.78 28.19
N ASP A 184 -30.63 7.28 28.42
CA ASP A 184 -31.71 6.51 29.06
C ASP A 184 -32.09 5.28 28.21
N SER A 185 -32.13 5.44 26.89
CA SER A 185 -32.38 4.34 25.95
C SER A 185 -31.27 3.28 25.97
N VAL A 186 -29.99 3.69 26.05
CA VAL A 186 -28.85 2.76 26.16
C VAL A 186 -28.94 1.95 27.44
N GLU A 187 -29.19 2.60 28.56
CA GLU A 187 -29.26 1.94 29.86
C GLU A 187 -30.40 0.92 29.88
N ARG A 188 -31.58 1.31 29.39
CA ARG A 188 -32.75 0.41 29.30
C ARG A 188 -32.48 -0.81 28.43
N ILE A 189 -31.92 -0.61 27.23
CA ILE A 189 -31.63 -1.72 26.30
C ILE A 189 -30.52 -2.61 26.87
N SER A 190 -29.47 -2.03 27.47
CA SER A 190 -28.39 -2.80 28.13
C SER A 190 -28.94 -3.67 29.25
N ASN A 191 -29.81 -3.11 30.10
CA ASN A 191 -30.45 -3.84 31.19
C ASN A 191 -31.33 -4.98 30.67
N ASN A 192 -32.02 -4.81 29.55
CA ASN A 192 -32.80 -5.88 28.93
C ASN A 192 -31.92 -7.00 28.39
N ILE A 193 -30.84 -6.68 27.67
CA ILE A 193 -29.86 -7.67 27.19
C ILE A 193 -29.28 -8.44 28.39
N GLN A 194 -28.90 -7.71 29.44
CA GLN A 194 -28.31 -8.30 30.64
C GLN A 194 -29.28 -9.24 31.37
N LYS A 195 -30.57 -8.86 31.49
CA LYS A 195 -31.61 -9.75 32.04
C LYS A 195 -31.76 -11.04 31.23
N MET A 196 -31.81 -10.93 29.90
CA MET A 196 -31.94 -12.08 29.00
C MET A 196 -30.76 -13.04 29.14
N LEU A 197 -29.53 -12.51 29.18
CA LEU A 197 -28.32 -13.33 29.32
C LEU A 197 -28.15 -13.92 30.73
N ASN A 198 -28.64 -13.23 31.77
CA ASN A 198 -28.67 -13.76 33.14
C ASN A 198 -29.63 -14.94 33.26
N GLN A 199 -30.82 -14.88 32.62
CA GLN A 199 -31.77 -16.00 32.58
C GLN A 199 -31.19 -17.23 31.87
N ALA A 200 -30.32 -17.00 30.89
CA ALA A 200 -29.58 -18.04 30.18
C ALA A 200 -28.41 -18.64 31.00
N GLY A 201 -28.08 -18.07 32.17
CA GLY A 201 -26.91 -18.48 32.96
C GLY A 201 -25.56 -18.13 32.33
N ILE A 202 -25.52 -17.19 31.37
CA ILE A 202 -24.31 -16.81 30.64
C ILE A 202 -23.60 -15.68 31.38
N SER A 203 -22.33 -15.85 31.71
CA SER A 203 -21.49 -14.77 32.24
C SER A 203 -21.15 -13.78 31.13
N HIS A 204 -21.47 -12.51 31.33
CA HIS A 204 -21.36 -11.53 30.25
C HIS A 204 -21.05 -10.10 30.73
N GLU A 205 -20.57 -9.28 29.80
CA GLU A 205 -20.46 -7.83 29.95
C GLU A 205 -21.17 -7.14 28.77
N VAL A 206 -22.12 -6.25 29.07
CA VAL A 206 -22.83 -5.47 28.04
C VAL A 206 -22.32 -4.04 28.04
N GLN A 207 -21.83 -3.58 26.89
CA GLN A 207 -21.35 -2.21 26.70
C GLN A 207 -22.18 -1.51 25.62
N GLY A 208 -22.71 -0.33 25.95
CA GLY A 208 -23.24 0.60 24.96
C GLY A 208 -22.10 1.27 24.19
N ARG A 209 -22.07 1.11 22.86
CA ARG A 209 -21.06 1.69 21.97
C ARG A 209 -21.70 2.75 21.09
N TYR A 210 -21.28 4.00 21.31
CA TYR A 210 -21.62 5.09 20.39
C TYR A 210 -20.83 4.95 19.09
N LYS A 211 -21.50 5.19 17.95
CA LYS A 211 -20.81 5.34 16.67
C LYS A 211 -19.96 6.61 16.69
N ARG A 212 -18.77 6.52 16.09
CA ARG A 212 -17.80 7.62 15.97
C ARG A 212 -18.27 8.63 14.93
N PHE A 213 -17.81 9.88 15.03
CA PHE A 213 -18.32 11.00 14.24
C PHE A 213 -18.14 10.78 12.74
N TYR A 214 -16.94 10.37 12.32
CA TYR A 214 -16.63 10.13 10.91
C TYR A 214 -17.47 8.99 10.33
N SER A 215 -17.66 7.90 11.09
CA SER A 215 -18.53 6.79 10.65
C SER A 215 -20.00 7.20 10.49
N ILE A 216 -20.49 8.15 11.30
CA ILE A 216 -21.84 8.70 11.14
C ILE A 216 -21.90 9.61 9.92
N PHE A 217 -20.87 10.45 9.71
CA PHE A 217 -20.76 11.29 8.53
C PHE A 217 -20.78 10.49 7.23
N GLN A 218 -19.99 9.42 7.12
CA GLN A 218 -20.01 8.51 5.96
C GLN A 218 -21.38 7.85 5.72
N LYS A 219 -22.21 7.72 6.75
CA LYS A 219 -23.57 7.18 6.61
C LYS A 219 -24.58 8.23 6.17
N LEU A 220 -24.40 9.50 6.57
CA LEU A 220 -25.30 10.60 6.20
C LEU A 220 -25.40 10.74 4.68
N ASP A 221 -24.28 10.61 3.99
CA ASP A 221 -24.21 10.67 2.53
C ASP A 221 -25.11 9.61 1.86
N ARG A 222 -25.23 8.42 2.48
CA ARG A 222 -26.06 7.31 1.96
C ARG A 222 -27.56 7.47 2.23
N VAL A 223 -27.95 8.44 3.05
CA VAL A 223 -29.35 8.69 3.46
C VAL A 223 -29.79 10.11 3.12
N ASP A 224 -29.24 10.68 2.06
CA ASP A 224 -29.56 12.03 1.56
C ASP A 224 -29.40 13.12 2.64
N ASN A 225 -28.40 12.98 3.51
CA ASN A 225 -28.10 13.89 4.62
C ASN A 225 -29.22 14.05 5.67
N ASP A 226 -30.22 13.16 5.67
CA ASP A 226 -31.28 13.12 6.69
C ASP A 226 -30.79 12.40 7.95
N PHE A 227 -30.39 13.17 8.95
CA PHE A 227 -29.91 12.65 10.24
C PHE A 227 -30.97 11.83 10.98
N GLU A 228 -32.27 12.14 10.83
CA GLU A 228 -33.34 11.42 11.53
C GLU A 228 -33.53 10.00 10.96
N ARG A 229 -33.05 9.72 9.75
CA ARG A 229 -33.01 8.38 9.17
C ARG A 229 -31.88 7.51 9.71
N ILE A 230 -30.90 8.08 10.42
CA ILE A 230 -29.85 7.30 11.09
C ILE A 230 -30.43 6.71 12.37
N LYS A 231 -31.14 5.59 12.21
CA LYS A 231 -31.79 4.87 13.32
C LYS A 231 -30.80 4.10 14.20
N ASP A 232 -29.54 3.93 13.77
CA ASP A 232 -28.55 3.03 14.37
C ASP A 232 -27.34 3.76 14.99
N LEU A 233 -27.51 4.92 15.63
CA LEU A 233 -26.39 5.67 16.25
C LEU A 233 -25.65 4.92 17.37
N ILE A 234 -26.28 3.90 17.94
CA ILE A 234 -25.82 3.14 19.09
C ILE A 234 -25.82 1.66 18.72
N ALA A 235 -24.72 0.98 19.03
CA ALA A 235 -24.62 -0.46 18.96
C ALA A 235 -24.32 -1.00 20.36
N PHE A 236 -24.67 -2.26 20.61
CA PHE A 236 -24.39 -2.93 21.87
C PHE A 236 -23.31 -3.98 21.64
N ARG A 237 -22.34 -4.05 22.54
CA ARG A 237 -21.32 -5.08 22.55
C ARG A 237 -21.58 -5.99 23.73
N VAL A 238 -21.65 -7.29 23.46
CA VAL A 238 -21.76 -8.35 24.45
C VAL A 238 -20.44 -9.11 24.46
N LEU A 239 -19.75 -9.08 25.60
CA LEU A 239 -18.53 -9.86 25.82
C LEU A 239 -18.86 -11.09 26.66
N VAL A 240 -18.37 -12.24 26.21
CA VAL A 240 -18.55 -13.54 26.87
C VAL A 240 -17.21 -14.27 27.01
N LYS A 241 -17.18 -15.42 27.67
CA LYS A 241 -15.92 -16.12 27.96
C LYS A 241 -15.39 -16.89 26.76
N ASN A 242 -16.25 -17.66 26.08
CA ASN A 242 -15.85 -18.57 25.01
C ASN A 242 -16.78 -18.46 23.79
N VAL A 243 -16.43 -19.18 22.72
CA VAL A 243 -17.14 -19.13 21.44
C VAL A 243 -18.54 -19.74 21.56
N ASP A 244 -18.70 -20.82 22.32
CA ASP A 244 -20.00 -21.47 22.51
C ASP A 244 -21.01 -20.52 23.17
N GLU A 245 -20.56 -19.76 24.18
CA GLU A 245 -21.35 -18.70 24.82
C GLU A 245 -21.72 -17.57 23.85
N CYS A 246 -20.94 -17.32 22.78
CA CYS A 246 -21.30 -16.32 21.77
C CYS A 246 -22.55 -16.75 21.00
N TYR A 247 -22.60 -18.02 20.57
CA TYR A 247 -23.74 -18.57 19.84
C TYR A 247 -24.94 -18.79 20.76
N ALA A 248 -24.72 -19.18 22.02
CA ALA A 248 -25.78 -19.26 23.02
C ALA A 248 -26.41 -17.87 23.24
N ALA A 249 -25.60 -16.84 23.49
CA ALA A 249 -26.09 -15.47 23.63
C ALA A 249 -26.86 -14.99 22.38
N LEU A 250 -26.41 -15.34 21.18
CA LEU A 250 -27.13 -15.05 19.93
C LEU A 250 -28.51 -15.70 19.91
N SER A 251 -28.61 -17.00 20.24
CA SER A 251 -29.88 -17.74 20.26
C SER A 251 -30.88 -17.09 21.23
N PHE A 252 -30.47 -16.86 22.48
CA PHE A 252 -31.32 -16.21 23.49
C PHE A 252 -31.78 -14.82 23.06
N ILE A 253 -30.92 -14.05 22.37
CA ILE A 253 -31.30 -12.76 21.80
C ILE A 253 -32.35 -12.91 20.70
N HIS A 254 -32.19 -13.87 19.79
CA HIS A 254 -33.13 -14.11 18.69
C HIS A 254 -34.46 -14.74 19.12
N GLU A 255 -34.49 -15.46 20.23
CA GLU A 255 -35.72 -15.99 20.85
C GLU A 255 -36.60 -14.88 21.41
N ASN A 256 -35.98 -13.83 21.97
CA ASN A 256 -36.69 -12.71 22.60
C ASN A 256 -36.93 -11.54 21.65
N TRP A 257 -36.07 -11.31 20.66
CA TRP A 257 -36.16 -10.19 19.72
C TRP A 257 -36.09 -10.66 18.27
N THR A 258 -36.97 -10.12 17.43
CA THR A 258 -37.10 -10.53 16.03
C THR A 258 -35.86 -10.11 15.22
N PRO A 259 -35.09 -11.05 14.64
CA PRO A 259 -33.95 -10.71 13.82
C PRO A 259 -34.36 -10.06 12.50
N VAL A 260 -33.63 -9.03 12.08
CA VAL A 260 -33.83 -8.37 10.79
C VAL A 260 -33.16 -9.20 9.69
N LYS A 261 -33.92 -9.53 8.64
CA LYS A 261 -33.42 -10.31 7.49
C LYS A 261 -32.16 -9.66 6.88
N ASN A 262 -31.20 -10.49 6.49
CA ASN A 262 -29.93 -10.10 5.86
C ASN A 262 -29.04 -9.16 6.70
N ARG A 263 -29.29 -9.06 8.02
CA ARG A 263 -28.49 -8.24 8.96
C ARG A 263 -27.72 -9.07 9.98
N PHE A 264 -27.65 -10.39 9.79
CA PHE A 264 -26.78 -11.28 10.55
C PHE A 264 -25.47 -11.53 9.79
N LYS A 265 -24.34 -11.46 10.49
CA LYS A 265 -23.01 -11.78 9.95
C LYS A 265 -22.21 -12.54 10.99
N ASP A 266 -21.76 -13.74 10.63
CA ASP A 266 -20.89 -14.57 11.45
C ASP A 266 -19.43 -14.35 11.06
N TYR A 267 -18.74 -13.43 11.74
CA TYR A 267 -17.30 -13.25 11.58
C TYR A 267 -16.46 -14.16 12.50
N ILE A 268 -17.08 -15.03 13.30
CA ILE A 268 -16.34 -16.05 14.04
C ILE A 268 -15.98 -17.19 13.09
N SER A 269 -16.98 -17.71 12.36
CA SER A 269 -16.81 -18.74 11.33
C SER A 269 -16.07 -18.23 10.09
N ASN A 270 -16.32 -16.97 9.72
CA ASN A 270 -15.67 -16.33 8.56
C ASN A 270 -14.97 -15.02 9.00
N PRO A 271 -13.78 -15.10 9.64
CA PRO A 271 -13.04 -13.93 10.07
C PRO A 271 -12.72 -12.99 8.90
N LYS A 272 -12.67 -11.69 9.18
CA LYS A 272 -12.21 -10.72 8.16
C LYS A 272 -10.71 -10.93 7.87
N PRO A 273 -10.19 -10.44 6.73
CA PRO A 273 -8.76 -10.55 6.39
C PRO A 273 -7.79 -10.02 7.45
N ASN A 274 -8.22 -9.05 8.26
CA ASN A 274 -7.45 -8.48 9.35
C ASN A 274 -7.57 -9.23 10.69
N GLY A 275 -8.16 -10.44 10.69
CA GLY A 275 -8.35 -11.28 11.88
C GLY A 275 -9.54 -10.88 12.76
N TYR A 276 -10.37 -9.91 12.35
CA TYR A 276 -11.53 -9.50 13.14
C TYR A 276 -12.58 -10.62 13.24
N GLN A 277 -12.99 -10.91 14.48
CA GLN A 277 -14.00 -11.91 14.82
C GLN A 277 -15.08 -11.33 15.75
N SER A 278 -16.35 -11.59 15.42
CA SER A 278 -17.54 -11.24 16.22
C SER A 278 -18.80 -11.73 15.48
N LEU A 279 -19.86 -12.06 16.22
CA LEU A 279 -21.21 -12.20 15.65
C LEU A 279 -21.88 -10.83 15.60
N HIS A 280 -22.35 -10.42 14.43
CA HIS A 280 -23.12 -9.18 14.27
C HIS A 280 -24.57 -9.54 13.95
N THR A 281 -25.50 -9.00 14.70
CA THR A 281 -26.93 -9.14 14.41
C THR A 281 -27.63 -7.79 14.55
N THR A 282 -28.65 -7.56 13.74
CA THR A 282 -29.61 -6.47 13.95
C THR A 282 -30.95 -7.09 14.30
N VAL A 283 -31.56 -6.63 15.37
CA VAL A 283 -32.83 -7.15 15.89
C VAL A 283 -33.81 -6.01 16.11
N MET A 284 -35.10 -6.29 15.97
CA MET A 284 -36.17 -5.36 16.36
C MET A 284 -36.58 -5.71 17.78
N GLY A 285 -36.32 -4.81 18.72
CA GLY A 285 -36.77 -4.98 20.10
C GLY A 285 -38.30 -5.03 20.16
N ILE A 286 -38.84 -5.92 20.98
CA ILE A 286 -40.29 -5.97 21.26
C ILE A 286 -40.62 -4.84 22.24
N ASN A 287 -41.56 -3.97 21.87
CA ASN A 287 -42.26 -2.97 22.68
C ASN A 287 -41.39 -2.09 23.60
N ASP A 288 -41.12 -0.86 23.18
CA ASP A 288 -40.87 0.24 24.09
C ASP A 288 -42.19 1.02 24.25
N GLU A 289 -42.83 0.94 25.42
CA GLU A 289 -44.11 1.60 25.72
C GLU A 289 -44.08 3.13 25.50
N ARG A 290 -42.88 3.73 25.31
CA ARG A 290 -42.67 5.16 25.08
C ARG A 290 -42.20 5.54 23.67
N SER A 291 -41.96 4.57 22.78
CA SER A 291 -41.51 4.84 21.39
C SER A 291 -42.54 4.32 20.42
N SER A 292 -43.20 5.22 19.68
CA SER A 292 -44.23 4.90 18.69
C SER A 292 -43.76 4.01 17.53
N GLU A 293 -42.44 3.80 17.36
CA GLU A 293 -41.87 2.88 16.37
C GLU A 293 -40.82 1.94 16.99
N PRO A 294 -40.80 0.66 16.59
CA PRO A 294 -39.72 -0.26 16.93
C PRO A 294 -38.44 0.16 16.20
N ARG A 295 -37.33 0.30 16.94
CA ARG A 295 -36.04 0.72 16.39
C ARG A 295 -35.12 -0.49 16.22
N PRO A 296 -34.36 -0.58 15.11
CA PRO A 296 -33.37 -1.63 14.93
C PRO A 296 -32.22 -1.45 15.92
N ILE A 297 -31.86 -2.53 16.62
CA ILE A 297 -30.77 -2.59 17.59
C ILE A 297 -29.65 -3.43 16.99
N GLU A 298 -28.46 -2.84 16.81
CA GLU A 298 -27.26 -3.54 16.36
C GLU A 298 -26.52 -4.12 17.56
N ILE A 299 -26.28 -5.44 17.57
CA ILE A 299 -25.60 -6.15 18.65
C ILE A 299 -24.38 -6.89 18.09
N GLN A 300 -23.25 -6.75 18.78
CA GLN A 300 -21.98 -7.38 18.48
C GLN A 300 -21.61 -8.31 19.63
N ILE A 301 -21.59 -9.61 19.39
CA ILE A 301 -21.27 -10.63 20.40
C ILE A 301 -19.88 -11.17 20.09
N ARG A 302 -19.00 -11.26 21.09
CA ARG A 302 -17.64 -11.80 20.94
C ARG A 302 -17.05 -12.18 22.29
N THR A 303 -15.95 -12.94 22.28
CA THR A 303 -15.22 -13.20 23.52
C THR A 303 -14.37 -12.01 23.97
N HIS A 304 -13.91 -12.00 25.23
CA HIS A 304 -12.92 -11.01 25.68
C HIS A 304 -11.62 -11.06 24.87
N GLU A 305 -11.18 -12.24 24.44
CA GLU A 305 -10.00 -12.40 23.58
C GLU A 305 -10.23 -11.79 22.19
N MET A 306 -11.37 -12.10 21.56
CA MET A 306 -11.77 -11.49 20.29
C MET A 306 -11.91 -9.97 20.41
N HIS A 307 -12.35 -9.47 21.57
CA HIS A 307 -12.40 -8.04 21.83
C HIS A 307 -11.01 -7.42 21.87
N HIS A 308 -10.08 -8.02 22.61
CA HIS A 308 -8.69 -7.57 22.66
C HIS A 308 -8.05 -7.56 21.26
N MET A 309 -8.23 -8.63 20.49
CA MET A 309 -7.77 -8.70 19.09
C MET A 309 -8.39 -7.61 18.21
N ALA A 310 -9.69 -7.38 18.36
CA ALA A 310 -10.41 -6.39 17.54
C ALA A 310 -10.08 -4.94 17.89
N GLU A 311 -9.58 -4.65 19.09
CA GLU A 311 -9.12 -3.29 19.43
C GLU A 311 -7.65 -3.12 19.02
N TYR A 312 -6.79 -4.07 19.38
CA TYR A 312 -5.34 -3.92 19.31
C TYR A 312 -4.67 -4.62 18.13
N GLY A 313 -5.43 -5.34 17.30
CA GLY A 313 -4.98 -5.95 16.06
C GLY A 313 -3.92 -7.05 16.22
N VAL A 314 -3.19 -7.30 15.14
CA VAL A 314 -2.17 -8.37 15.06
C VAL A 314 -1.04 -8.18 16.09
N ALA A 315 -0.72 -6.93 16.45
CA ALA A 315 0.28 -6.62 17.48
C ALA A 315 -0.10 -7.18 18.86
N ALA A 316 -1.40 -7.32 19.14
CA ALA A 316 -1.92 -7.91 20.36
C ALA A 316 -1.90 -9.45 20.37
N HIS A 317 -1.79 -10.10 19.21
CA HIS A 317 -1.72 -11.57 19.12
C HIS A 317 -0.33 -12.11 19.51
N TRP A 318 0.73 -11.34 19.26
CA TRP A 318 2.11 -11.68 19.66
C TRP A 318 2.22 -11.92 21.17
N LEU A 319 1.55 -11.10 21.99
CA LEU A 319 1.37 -11.29 23.44
C LEU A 319 0.91 -12.69 23.84
N TYR A 320 -0.05 -13.24 23.11
CA TYR A 320 -0.73 -14.47 23.49
C TYR A 320 0.11 -15.71 23.16
N LYS A 321 0.85 -15.68 22.05
CA LYS A 321 1.78 -16.75 21.66
C LYS A 321 3.01 -16.81 22.56
N GLU A 322 3.59 -15.67 22.94
CA GLU A 322 4.74 -15.66 23.86
C GLU A 322 4.37 -16.11 25.29
N LYS A 323 3.19 -15.74 25.79
CA LYS A 323 2.74 -16.17 27.13
C LYS A 323 2.47 -17.67 27.22
N ARG A 324 2.01 -18.32 26.14
CA ARG A 324 1.85 -19.79 26.10
C ARG A 324 3.20 -20.51 26.08
N ASN A 325 4.20 -19.98 25.37
CA ASN A 325 5.53 -20.60 25.29
C ASN A 325 6.32 -20.53 26.61
N LYS A 326 6.02 -19.59 27.51
CA LYS A 326 6.66 -19.50 28.84
C LYS A 326 6.17 -20.52 29.88
N TYR A 327 5.06 -21.23 29.64
CA TYR A 327 4.49 -22.17 30.62
C TYR A 327 4.83 -23.65 30.36
N ASP A 328 5.50 -23.98 29.25
CA ASP A 328 5.77 -25.38 28.84
C ASP A 328 7.28 -25.67 28.61
N GLU A 329 8.15 -25.10 29.44
CA GLU A 329 9.61 -25.26 29.33
C GLU A 329 10.13 -26.67 29.72
N LYS A 330 9.28 -27.57 30.24
CA LYS A 330 9.72 -28.90 30.74
C LYS A 330 9.31 -30.12 29.90
N LYS A 331 8.61 -29.94 28.78
CA LYS A 331 8.27 -31.04 27.85
C LYS A 331 8.84 -30.89 26.43
N ALA A 332 9.68 -29.88 26.20
CA ALA A 332 10.14 -29.51 24.87
C ALA A 332 11.32 -30.33 24.31
N ASP A 333 11.96 -31.19 25.11
CA ASP A 333 13.17 -31.91 24.66
C ASP A 333 12.92 -33.33 24.11
N GLN A 334 11.76 -33.93 24.33
CA GLN A 334 11.46 -35.30 23.82
C GLN A 334 10.52 -35.34 22.61
N ILE A 335 9.97 -34.21 22.17
CA ILE A 335 9.10 -34.11 20.98
C ILE A 335 9.85 -33.44 19.81
N LYS A 336 11.17 -33.21 19.95
CA LYS A 336 11.99 -32.62 18.89
C LYS A 336 12.26 -33.57 17.72
N GLU A 337 12.34 -34.88 17.93
CA GLU A 337 12.74 -35.80 16.83
C GLU A 337 11.61 -36.23 15.89
N SER A 338 10.35 -36.30 16.33
CA SER A 338 9.25 -36.73 15.42
C SER A 338 8.54 -35.57 14.69
N LEU A 339 8.79 -34.32 15.08
CA LEU A 339 8.21 -33.13 14.45
C LEU A 339 9.09 -32.53 13.35
N LEU A 340 10.40 -32.80 13.37
CA LEU A 340 11.37 -32.26 12.40
C LEU A 340 11.16 -32.79 10.98
N GLU A 341 10.61 -33.99 10.80
CA GLU A 341 10.37 -34.53 9.45
C GLU A 341 9.08 -34.01 8.79
N LYS A 342 8.12 -33.45 9.55
CA LYS A 342 6.87 -32.88 9.00
C LYS A 342 6.87 -31.35 8.91
N ILE A 343 7.87 -30.68 9.47
CA ILE A 343 7.99 -29.20 9.46
C ILE A 343 8.85 -28.70 8.29
N ASN A 344 9.63 -29.57 7.65
CA ASN A 344 10.47 -29.19 6.50
C ASN A 344 9.69 -28.85 5.22
N SER A 345 8.36 -28.98 5.19
CA SER A 345 7.52 -28.47 4.09
C SER A 345 6.90 -27.09 4.36
N ASP A 346 6.98 -26.57 5.58
CA ASP A 346 6.31 -25.34 6.02
C ASP A 346 7.29 -24.34 6.68
N GLY A 347 8.53 -24.33 6.20
CA GLY A 347 9.59 -23.44 6.65
C GLY A 347 9.53 -22.06 5.99
N GLU A 348 9.08 -21.06 6.76
CA GLU A 348 9.74 -19.75 6.92
C GLU A 348 8.91 -18.93 7.93
N GLY A 349 9.58 -18.12 8.76
CA GLY A 349 8.94 -17.30 9.79
C GLY A 349 7.82 -16.45 9.19
N LYS A 350 6.57 -16.86 9.41
CA LYS A 350 5.38 -16.19 8.85
C LYS A 350 5.26 -14.79 9.45
N LEU A 351 5.89 -13.81 8.79
CA LEU A 351 5.34 -12.46 8.70
C LEU A 351 3.84 -12.59 8.43
N SER A 352 3.02 -11.78 9.10
CA SER A 352 1.57 -11.85 8.91
C SER A 352 1.23 -11.88 7.41
N PRO A 353 0.20 -12.63 6.96
CA PRO A 353 -0.16 -12.69 5.53
C PRO A 353 -0.30 -11.30 4.89
N VAL A 354 -0.62 -10.28 5.69
CA VAL A 354 -0.75 -8.87 5.30
C VAL A 354 0.59 -8.24 4.85
N VAL A 355 1.72 -8.67 5.42
CA VAL A 355 3.06 -8.12 5.12
C VAL A 355 3.71 -8.84 3.93
N ASN A 356 3.42 -10.13 3.73
CA ASN A 356 3.98 -10.93 2.63
C ASN A 356 3.32 -10.70 1.26
N LEU A 357 2.26 -9.89 1.16
CA LEU A 357 1.50 -9.68 -0.09
C LEU A 357 2.22 -8.80 -1.15
N TYR A 358 3.35 -8.18 -0.82
CA TYR A 358 3.99 -7.17 -1.69
C TYR A 358 5.49 -7.38 -1.94
N SER A 359 6.04 -8.57 -1.64
CA SER A 359 7.48 -8.87 -1.70
C SER A 359 8.13 -8.59 -3.07
N ASP A 360 7.37 -8.70 -4.15
CA ASP A 360 7.91 -8.72 -5.51
C ASP A 360 7.98 -7.32 -6.15
N LYS A 361 7.58 -6.29 -5.41
CA LYS A 361 7.48 -4.91 -5.90
C LYS A 361 8.18 -3.93 -4.97
N ILE A 362 8.72 -2.89 -5.56
CA ILE A 362 9.27 -1.74 -4.87
C ILE A 362 8.47 -0.49 -5.19
N TYR A 363 8.50 0.48 -4.27
CA TYR A 363 7.76 1.74 -4.39
C TYR A 363 8.76 2.89 -4.27
N VAL A 364 8.97 3.60 -5.38
CA VAL A 364 10.02 4.63 -5.52
C VAL A 364 9.36 5.99 -5.66
N ILE A 365 9.94 7.02 -5.07
CA ILE A 365 9.36 8.35 -4.95
C ILE A 365 10.03 9.30 -5.95
N THR A 366 9.22 10.07 -6.66
CA THR A 366 9.69 11.15 -7.53
C THR A 366 9.99 12.43 -6.72
N PRO A 367 10.78 13.38 -7.23
CA PRO A 367 10.98 14.68 -6.56
C PRO A 367 9.67 15.48 -6.40
N ALA A 368 8.67 15.20 -7.24
CA ALA A 368 7.31 15.74 -7.14
C ALA A 368 6.45 15.03 -6.08
N ARG A 369 7.02 14.09 -5.32
CA ARG A 369 6.38 13.30 -4.24
C ARG A 369 5.31 12.33 -4.72
N GLU A 370 5.41 11.89 -5.96
CA GLU A 370 4.59 10.81 -6.49
C GLU A 370 5.30 9.47 -6.28
N ILE A 371 4.53 8.43 -5.97
CA ILE A 371 5.03 7.08 -5.78
C ILE A 371 4.80 6.31 -7.07
N ILE A 372 5.85 5.64 -7.54
CA ILE A 372 5.85 4.77 -8.71
C ILE A 372 6.13 3.35 -8.23
N GLU A 373 5.25 2.43 -8.62
CA GLU A 373 5.38 1.00 -8.37
C GLU A 373 6.27 0.38 -9.48
N LEU A 374 7.31 -0.34 -9.08
CA LEU A 374 8.25 -1.04 -9.95
C LEU A 374 8.44 -2.49 -9.48
N PRO A 375 8.85 -3.42 -10.35
CA PRO A 375 9.24 -4.75 -9.90
C PRO A 375 10.50 -4.68 -9.02
N GLN A 376 10.68 -5.68 -8.17
CA GLN A 376 11.88 -5.82 -7.35
C GLN A 376 13.14 -5.80 -8.24
N SER A 377 14.21 -5.19 -7.72
CA SER A 377 15.50 -5.01 -8.40
C SER A 377 15.47 -4.08 -9.62
N ALA A 378 14.38 -3.34 -9.87
CA ALA A 378 14.37 -2.32 -10.92
C ALA A 378 15.48 -1.27 -10.72
N SER A 379 16.06 -0.82 -11.83
CA SER A 379 17.14 0.16 -11.81
C SER A 379 16.64 1.62 -11.93
N PRO A 380 17.48 2.63 -11.65
CA PRO A 380 17.13 4.03 -11.93
C PRO A 380 16.71 4.27 -13.39
N LEU A 381 17.27 3.53 -14.33
CA LEU A 381 16.87 3.63 -15.73
C LEU A 381 15.48 3.04 -15.98
N ASP A 382 15.14 1.92 -15.32
CA ASP A 382 13.77 1.39 -15.35
C ASP A 382 12.77 2.41 -14.79
N PHE A 383 13.12 3.08 -13.69
CA PHE A 383 12.33 4.17 -13.10
C PHE A 383 12.16 5.34 -14.07
N ALA A 384 13.23 5.78 -14.74
CA ALA A 384 13.16 6.85 -15.74
C ALA A 384 12.17 6.53 -16.88
N TYR A 385 12.19 5.30 -17.39
CA TYR A 385 11.24 4.85 -18.42
C TYR A 385 9.81 4.66 -17.89
N ALA A 386 9.64 4.34 -16.60
CA ALA A 386 8.34 4.27 -15.95
C ALA A 386 7.71 5.67 -15.76
N ILE A 387 8.52 6.71 -15.52
CA ILE A 387 8.05 8.10 -15.53
C ILE A 387 7.58 8.48 -16.94
N HIS A 388 8.50 8.44 -17.90
CA HIS A 388 8.20 8.80 -19.29
C HIS A 388 9.28 8.29 -20.24
N THR A 389 8.89 7.89 -21.45
CA THR A 389 9.84 7.40 -22.46
C THR A 389 10.93 8.43 -22.77
N GLU A 390 10.58 9.71 -22.87
CA GLU A 390 11.56 10.78 -23.16
C GLU A 390 12.55 11.04 -22.01
N VAL A 391 12.09 10.90 -20.76
CA VAL A 391 12.96 11.01 -19.58
C VAL A 391 13.97 9.85 -19.60
N GLY A 392 13.49 8.63 -19.83
CA GLY A 392 14.34 7.46 -20.03
C GLY A 392 15.35 7.64 -21.15
N ASN A 393 14.91 8.10 -22.33
CA ASN A 393 15.79 8.29 -23.49
C ASN A 393 16.92 9.29 -23.25
N ARG A 394 16.63 10.36 -22.49
CA ARG A 394 17.56 11.46 -22.21
C ARG A 394 18.34 11.28 -20.92
N THR A 395 18.22 10.14 -20.23
CA THR A 395 18.82 9.90 -18.92
C THR A 395 20.35 9.89 -19.01
N ILE A 396 21.01 10.79 -18.28
CA ILE A 396 22.48 10.87 -18.16
C ILE A 396 22.99 10.28 -16.85
N ALA A 397 22.24 10.48 -15.76
CA ALA A 397 22.60 10.08 -14.42
C ALA A 397 21.33 10.02 -13.55
N ALA A 398 21.43 9.36 -12.41
CA ALA A 398 20.38 9.35 -11.41
C ALA A 398 20.95 9.69 -10.04
N LYS A 399 20.14 10.30 -9.18
CA LYS A 399 20.41 10.39 -7.75
C LYS A 399 19.36 9.59 -7.00
N ALA A 400 19.79 8.78 -6.03
CA ALA A 400 18.91 8.14 -5.07
C ALA A 400 19.17 8.76 -3.69
N ASN A 401 18.13 9.27 -3.05
CA ASN A 401 18.19 9.95 -1.75
C ASN A 401 19.22 11.10 -1.73
N GLY A 402 19.34 11.83 -2.84
CA GLY A 402 20.29 12.95 -3.02
C GLY A 402 21.71 12.56 -3.41
N ILE A 403 22.06 11.26 -3.41
CA ILE A 403 23.40 10.77 -3.74
C ILE A 403 23.40 10.23 -5.17
N ILE A 404 24.42 10.60 -5.97
CA ILE A 404 24.58 10.08 -7.33
C ILE A 404 24.73 8.55 -7.28
N THR A 405 23.90 7.86 -8.05
CA THR A 405 23.91 6.40 -8.16
C THR A 405 24.09 5.96 -9.60
N SER A 406 24.60 4.73 -9.78
CA SER A 406 24.73 4.12 -11.10
C SER A 406 23.37 3.75 -11.68
N LEU A 407 23.23 3.85 -13.00
CA LEU A 407 21.98 3.56 -13.73
C LEU A 407 21.56 2.08 -13.70
N ASP A 408 22.49 1.19 -13.34
CA ASP A 408 22.31 -0.27 -13.20
C ASP A 408 22.11 -0.72 -11.74
N SER A 409 22.28 0.18 -10.77
CA SER A 409 22.08 -0.10 -9.34
C SER A 409 20.63 -0.54 -9.07
N SER A 410 20.42 -1.34 -8.03
CA SER A 410 19.06 -1.71 -7.60
C SER A 410 18.45 -0.61 -6.74
N LEU A 411 17.21 -0.26 -7.02
CA LEU A 411 16.40 0.62 -6.18
C LEU A 411 15.68 -0.16 -5.08
N TYR A 412 15.39 0.51 -3.97
CA TYR A 412 14.65 -0.03 -2.84
C TYR A 412 13.40 0.79 -2.54
N SER A 413 12.42 0.16 -1.88
CA SER A 413 11.20 0.85 -1.46
C SER A 413 11.51 2.05 -0.56
N GLY A 414 10.82 3.16 -0.83
CA GLY A 414 10.98 4.44 -0.15
C GLY A 414 12.17 5.27 -0.63
N ASP A 415 12.92 4.84 -1.64
CA ASP A 415 13.98 5.68 -2.22
C ASP A 415 13.36 6.86 -2.98
N GLU A 416 13.89 8.06 -2.76
CA GLU A 416 13.60 9.23 -3.57
C GLU A 416 14.59 9.31 -4.73
N VAL A 417 14.09 9.22 -5.96
CA VAL A 417 14.94 9.12 -7.16
C VAL A 417 14.75 10.33 -8.06
N GLU A 418 15.83 11.07 -8.29
CA GLU A 418 15.91 12.16 -9.25
C GLU A 418 16.64 11.68 -10.51
N ILE A 419 16.00 11.81 -11.67
CA ILE A 419 16.62 11.50 -12.96
C ILE A 419 17.16 12.78 -13.58
N LEU A 420 18.47 12.79 -13.87
CA LEU A 420 19.12 13.87 -14.58
C LEU A 420 19.06 13.59 -16.08
N THR A 421 18.54 14.55 -16.86
CA THR A 421 18.36 14.41 -18.30
C THR A 421 19.17 15.43 -19.10
N SER A 422 19.56 15.08 -20.32
CA SER A 422 20.19 16.01 -21.28
C SER A 422 19.57 15.88 -22.67
N SER A 423 19.39 16.99 -23.38
CA SER A 423 18.86 17.00 -24.75
C SER A 423 19.77 16.31 -25.77
N ARG A 424 21.06 16.16 -25.47
CA ARG A 424 22.04 15.48 -26.35
C ARG A 424 22.15 13.98 -26.07
N GLN A 425 21.56 13.51 -24.98
CA GLN A 425 21.66 12.11 -24.59
C GLN A 425 20.63 11.30 -25.35
N GLU A 426 21.08 10.16 -25.86
CA GLU A 426 20.26 9.20 -26.58
C GLU A 426 20.44 7.79 -26.00
N PRO A 427 19.46 6.89 -26.20
CA PRO A 427 19.56 5.51 -25.76
C PRO A 427 20.80 4.80 -26.30
N ARG A 428 21.43 4.00 -25.44
CA ARG A 428 22.61 3.20 -25.78
C ARG A 428 22.27 1.71 -25.76
N LYS A 429 22.95 0.94 -26.61
CA LYS A 429 22.74 -0.53 -26.69
C LYS A 429 23.05 -1.22 -25.37
N GLU A 430 24.09 -0.76 -24.67
CA GLU A 430 24.54 -1.23 -23.35
C GLU A 430 23.41 -1.19 -22.30
N TRP A 431 22.47 -0.25 -22.42
CA TRP A 431 21.34 -0.15 -21.48
C TRP A 431 20.47 -1.40 -21.47
N LEU A 432 20.40 -2.14 -22.58
CA LEU A 432 19.64 -3.38 -22.66
C LEU A 432 20.19 -4.50 -21.76
N GLU A 433 21.45 -4.42 -21.35
CA GLU A 433 22.12 -5.44 -20.53
C GLU A 433 21.68 -5.38 -19.07
N PHE A 434 21.39 -4.19 -18.54
CA PHE A 434 21.08 -4.01 -17.12
C PHE A 434 19.63 -3.63 -16.81
N VAL A 435 18.86 -3.08 -17.77
CA VAL A 435 17.42 -2.82 -17.53
C VAL A 435 16.66 -4.11 -17.23
N LYS A 436 15.91 -4.08 -16.13
CA LYS A 436 15.19 -5.25 -15.63
C LYS A 436 13.77 -5.32 -16.17
N THR A 437 13.14 -4.17 -16.45
CA THR A 437 11.75 -4.15 -16.89
C THR A 437 11.60 -4.42 -18.38
N ARG A 438 10.58 -5.20 -18.74
CA ARG A 438 10.19 -5.41 -20.15
C ARG A 438 9.78 -4.09 -20.82
N HIS A 439 9.17 -3.18 -20.06
CA HIS A 439 8.75 -1.87 -20.56
C HIS A 439 9.95 -1.05 -21.03
N ALA A 440 10.94 -0.80 -20.16
CA ALA A 440 12.14 -0.05 -20.51
C ALA A 440 12.88 -0.72 -21.67
N ARG A 441 13.06 -2.05 -21.62
CA ARG A 441 13.73 -2.81 -22.69
C ARG A 441 13.08 -2.60 -24.06
N ASN A 442 11.74 -2.64 -24.13
CA ASN A 442 11.02 -2.43 -25.39
C ASN A 442 11.16 -1.00 -25.89
N LYS A 443 11.09 0.00 -25.00
CA LYS A 443 11.24 1.42 -25.36
C LYS A 443 12.64 1.75 -25.84
N ILE A 444 13.68 1.22 -25.18
CA ILE A 444 15.08 1.36 -25.60
C ILE A 444 15.29 0.74 -26.98
N LYS A 445 14.81 -0.50 -27.20
CA LYS A 445 14.89 -1.15 -28.52
C LYS A 445 14.25 -0.27 -29.59
N HIS A 446 13.01 0.16 -29.37
CA HIS A 446 12.30 1.01 -30.31
C HIS A 446 13.08 2.29 -30.65
N ALA A 447 13.62 2.98 -29.64
CA ALA A 447 14.39 4.21 -29.87
C ALA A 447 15.71 3.95 -30.62
N LEU A 448 16.40 2.83 -30.35
CA LEU A 448 17.59 2.41 -31.10
C LEU A 448 17.27 2.06 -32.56
N HIS A 449 16.11 1.44 -32.82
CA HIS A 449 15.65 1.17 -34.17
C HIS A 449 15.34 2.47 -34.93
N GLU A 450 14.61 3.40 -34.31
CA GLU A 450 14.27 4.67 -34.96
C GLU A 450 15.52 5.53 -35.23
N LYS A 451 16.47 5.59 -34.30
CA LYS A 451 17.75 6.31 -34.50
C LYS A 451 18.53 5.78 -35.70
N ASN A 452 18.60 4.47 -35.84
CA ASN A 452 19.32 3.85 -36.94
C ASN A 452 18.50 3.82 -38.23
N ARG A 453 17.24 4.26 -38.22
CA ARG A 453 16.31 4.09 -39.34
C ARG A 453 16.83 4.75 -40.62
N GLU A 454 17.28 6.00 -40.56
CA GLU A 454 17.81 6.71 -41.73
C GLU A 454 19.12 6.11 -42.24
N ILE A 455 20.01 5.68 -41.33
CA ILE A 455 21.25 4.98 -41.70
C ILE A 455 20.92 3.66 -42.40
N ARG A 456 19.99 2.88 -41.85
CA ARG A 456 19.55 1.60 -42.39
C ARG A 456 18.83 1.76 -43.72
N LYS A 457 17.99 2.79 -43.89
CA LYS A 457 17.40 3.14 -45.19
C LYS A 457 18.48 3.41 -46.23
N LYS A 458 19.52 4.17 -45.87
CA LYS A 458 20.64 4.46 -46.78
C LYS A 458 21.43 3.20 -47.12
N GLU A 459 21.79 2.38 -46.15
CA GLU A 459 22.45 1.09 -46.37
C GLU A 459 21.60 0.17 -47.26
N GLY A 460 20.29 0.09 -46.99
CA GLY A 460 19.35 -0.69 -47.80
C GLY A 460 19.24 -0.17 -49.23
N MET A 461 19.27 1.15 -49.44
CA MET A 461 19.32 1.77 -50.76
C MET A 461 20.60 1.39 -51.50
N GLU A 462 21.76 1.46 -50.85
CA GLU A 462 23.04 1.07 -51.46
C GLU A 462 23.10 -0.43 -51.79
N MET A 463 22.56 -1.29 -50.92
CA MET A 463 22.46 -2.74 -51.13
C MET A 463 21.54 -3.07 -52.30
N LEU A 464 20.36 -2.44 -52.35
CA LEU A 464 19.40 -2.63 -53.42
C LEU A 464 19.93 -2.11 -54.75
N GLU A 465 20.61 -0.96 -54.75
CA GLU A 465 21.22 -0.41 -55.96
C GLU A 465 22.30 -1.32 -56.51
N ARG A 466 23.14 -1.91 -55.64
CA ARG A 466 24.17 -2.88 -56.06
C ARG A 466 23.55 -4.14 -56.69
N GLU A 467 22.50 -4.67 -56.08
CA GLU A 467 21.78 -5.85 -56.58
C GLU A 467 21.11 -5.59 -57.93
N PHE A 468 20.49 -4.43 -58.09
CA PHE A 468 19.82 -4.04 -59.33
C PHE A 468 20.84 -3.80 -60.45
N ARG A 469 21.94 -3.09 -60.17
CA ARG A 469 23.03 -2.87 -61.14
C ARG A 469 23.67 -4.19 -61.60
N ALA A 470 23.85 -5.15 -60.69
CA ALA A 470 24.39 -6.48 -61.03
C ALA A 470 23.51 -7.26 -62.02
N HIS A 471 22.23 -6.91 -62.14
CA HIS A 471 21.26 -7.55 -63.03
C HIS A 471 20.71 -6.58 -64.09
N SER A 472 21.50 -5.57 -64.46
CA SER A 472 21.21 -4.56 -65.48
C SER A 472 20.01 -3.64 -65.20
N LEU A 473 19.37 -3.70 -64.03
CA LEU A 473 18.24 -2.85 -63.68
C LEU A 473 18.70 -1.48 -63.16
N ASN A 474 18.03 -0.41 -63.60
CA ASN A 474 18.29 0.95 -63.11
C ASN A 474 17.31 1.35 -61.99
N LEU A 475 17.75 1.22 -60.74
CA LEU A 475 16.95 1.55 -59.55
C LEU A 475 16.46 3.02 -59.57
N ASN A 476 17.31 3.97 -59.96
CA ASN A 476 16.96 5.40 -59.98
C ASN A 476 15.84 5.72 -60.97
N ARG A 477 15.80 5.03 -62.11
CA ARG A 477 14.70 5.12 -63.08
C ARG A 477 13.40 4.59 -62.47
N LEU A 478 13.43 3.41 -61.85
CA LEU A 478 12.25 2.79 -61.24
C LEU A 478 11.67 3.59 -60.07
N ILE A 479 12.53 4.29 -59.31
CA ILE A 479 12.11 5.23 -58.26
C ILE A 479 11.43 6.45 -58.89
N ARG A 480 12.07 7.09 -59.87
CA ARG A 480 11.53 8.28 -60.54
C ARG A 480 10.18 8.00 -61.21
N ASP A 481 10.04 6.83 -61.82
CA ASP A 481 8.82 6.41 -62.52
C ASP A 481 7.73 5.92 -61.52
N GLY A 482 7.98 5.97 -60.21
CA GLY A 482 7.03 5.59 -59.14
C GLY A 482 6.77 4.08 -59.03
N ARG A 483 7.48 3.26 -59.82
CA ARG A 483 7.27 1.81 -59.89
C ARG A 483 7.69 1.10 -58.60
N MET A 484 8.78 1.55 -57.96
CA MET A 484 9.22 0.98 -56.67
C MET A 484 8.16 1.14 -55.58
N GLU A 485 7.53 2.31 -55.49
CA GLU A 485 6.48 2.59 -54.51
C GLU A 485 5.23 1.74 -54.79
N LYS A 486 4.83 1.64 -56.06
CA LYS A 486 3.68 0.84 -56.48
C LYS A 486 3.85 -0.64 -56.16
N GLU A 487 4.99 -1.24 -56.52
CA GLU A 487 5.25 -2.66 -56.26
C GLU A 487 5.41 -2.95 -54.77
N SER A 488 6.03 -2.05 -54.00
CA SER A 488 6.14 -2.18 -52.54
C SER A 488 4.77 -2.25 -51.86
N ARG A 489 3.83 -1.38 -52.26
CA ARG A 489 2.46 -1.40 -51.76
C ARG A 489 1.69 -2.64 -52.24
N LEU A 490 1.88 -3.06 -53.48
CA LEU A 490 1.14 -4.20 -54.05
C LEU A 490 1.60 -5.56 -53.48
N LYS A 491 2.91 -5.76 -53.28
CA LYS A 491 3.46 -7.07 -52.88
C LYS A 491 3.59 -7.23 -51.36
N LYS A 492 3.85 -6.14 -50.63
CA LYS A 492 4.11 -6.18 -49.18
C LYS A 492 3.18 -5.28 -48.36
N ASN A 493 2.33 -4.48 -49.00
CA ASN A 493 1.47 -3.50 -48.34
C ASN A 493 2.27 -2.52 -47.45
N GLN A 494 3.43 -2.08 -47.93
CA GLN A 494 4.34 -1.16 -47.25
C GLN A 494 4.85 -0.09 -48.21
N GLU A 495 5.26 1.05 -47.67
CA GLU A 495 5.91 2.12 -48.45
C GLU A 495 7.35 1.72 -48.80
N PHE A 496 7.87 2.22 -49.92
CA PHE A 496 9.22 1.87 -50.37
C PHE A 496 10.30 2.24 -49.35
N GLU A 497 10.13 3.35 -48.62
CA GLU A 497 11.04 3.72 -47.53
C GLU A 497 11.11 2.67 -46.41
N HIS A 498 9.99 2.02 -46.08
CA HIS A 498 9.97 0.95 -45.09
C HIS A 498 10.65 -0.31 -45.63
N ILE A 499 10.48 -0.62 -46.91
CA ILE A 499 11.20 -1.72 -47.58
C ILE A 499 12.71 -1.48 -47.54
N LEU A 500 13.18 -0.26 -47.84
CA LEU A 500 14.60 0.10 -47.74
C LEU A 500 15.15 -0.09 -46.32
N PHE A 501 14.39 0.32 -45.30
CA PHE A 501 14.74 0.05 -43.91
C PHE A 501 14.87 -1.45 -43.63
N CYS A 502 13.90 -2.27 -44.06
CA CYS A 502 13.93 -3.72 -43.86
C CYS A 502 15.11 -4.41 -44.58
N ILE A 503 15.52 -3.90 -45.76
CA ILE A 503 16.73 -4.38 -46.44
C ILE A 503 17.98 -4.06 -45.62
N GLY A 504 18.12 -2.82 -45.14
CA GLY A 504 19.26 -2.43 -44.32
C GLY A 504 19.32 -3.10 -42.94
N GLU A 505 18.16 -3.49 -42.39
CA GLU A 505 18.07 -4.31 -41.18
C GLU A 505 18.39 -5.80 -41.45
N GLY A 506 18.21 -6.25 -42.70
CA GLY A 506 18.38 -7.65 -43.11
C GLY A 506 17.14 -8.53 -42.92
N SER A 507 15.98 -7.92 -42.64
CA SER A 507 14.70 -8.64 -42.56
C SER A 507 14.11 -8.96 -43.94
N ILE A 508 14.52 -8.23 -44.98
CA ILE A 508 14.21 -8.51 -46.39
C ILE A 508 15.51 -8.58 -47.19
N HIS A 509 15.63 -9.59 -48.07
CA HIS A 509 16.79 -9.69 -48.95
C HIS A 509 16.59 -8.86 -50.22
N SER A 510 17.61 -8.14 -50.67
CA SER A 510 17.57 -7.32 -51.89
C SER A 510 17.15 -8.10 -53.14
N GLU A 511 17.52 -9.39 -53.20
CA GLU A 511 17.14 -10.31 -54.28
C GLU A 511 15.61 -10.50 -54.37
N GLU A 512 14.91 -10.56 -53.23
CA GLU A 512 13.46 -10.73 -53.19
C GLU A 512 12.76 -9.54 -53.87
N ILE A 513 13.26 -8.34 -53.64
CA ILE A 513 12.75 -7.10 -54.25
C ILE A 513 13.08 -7.05 -55.74
N ARG A 514 14.30 -7.46 -56.13
CA ARG A 514 14.69 -7.54 -57.54
C ARG A 514 13.74 -8.42 -58.35
N ARG A 515 13.30 -9.55 -57.79
CA ARG A 515 12.38 -10.48 -58.47
C ARG A 515 11.03 -9.87 -58.82
N TRP A 516 10.62 -8.76 -58.17
CA TRP A 516 9.40 -8.05 -58.56
C TRP A 516 9.49 -7.42 -59.95
N PHE A 517 10.71 -7.24 -60.47
CA PHE A 517 11.01 -6.60 -61.76
C PHE A 517 11.65 -7.59 -62.74
N ALA A 518 11.43 -8.90 -62.56
CA ALA A 518 12.01 -9.92 -63.42
C ALA A 518 11.65 -9.75 -64.92
N ASP A 519 10.46 -9.23 -65.22
CA ASP A 519 10.01 -8.98 -66.60
C ASP A 519 10.81 -7.85 -67.29
N ASP A 520 11.29 -6.86 -66.54
CA ASP A 520 12.09 -5.75 -67.09
C ASP A 520 13.49 -6.20 -67.54
N ILE A 521 14.05 -7.24 -66.90
CA ILE A 521 15.36 -7.82 -67.24
C ILE A 521 15.31 -8.44 -68.65
N SER A 522 14.20 -9.09 -69.02
CA SER A 522 14.01 -9.67 -70.35
C SER A 522 13.88 -8.61 -71.46
N THR A 523 13.35 -7.44 -71.10
CA THR A 523 13.07 -6.35 -72.04
C THR A 523 14.33 -5.54 -72.37
N GLU A 524 15.20 -5.30 -71.38
CA GLU A 524 16.49 -4.60 -71.59
C GLU A 524 17.53 -5.47 -72.31
N GLN A 525 17.56 -6.80 -72.08
CA GLN A 525 18.43 -7.72 -72.85
C GLN A 525 18.05 -7.80 -74.34
N THR A 526 16.76 -7.67 -74.66
CA THR A 526 16.30 -7.65 -76.06
C THR A 526 16.68 -6.34 -76.76
N SER A 527 16.76 -5.24 -76.01
CA SER A 527 17.14 -3.91 -76.51
C SER A 527 18.65 -3.78 -76.78
N PHE A 528 19.49 -4.45 -75.97
CA PHE A 528 20.95 -4.46 -76.15
C PHE A 528 21.42 -5.36 -77.31
N ASN A 529 20.65 -6.38 -77.68
CA ASN A 529 20.94 -7.25 -78.82
C ASN A 529 20.46 -6.68 -80.18
N GLN A 530 19.89 -5.47 -80.20
CA GLN A 530 19.41 -4.79 -81.41
C GLN A 530 20.17 -3.49 -81.75
N VAL A 531 21.33 -3.25 -81.13
CA VAL A 531 22.25 -2.14 -81.49
C VAL A 531 23.49 -2.68 -82.20
#